data_AF-A0A9P6M811-F1
#
_entry.id   AF-A0A9P6M811-F1
#
_cell.length_a   1.000
_cell.length_b   1.000
_cell.length_c   1.000
_cell.angle_alpha   90.00
_cell.angle_beta   90.00
_cell.angle_gamma   90.00
#
_symmetry.space_group_name_H-M   'P 1'
#
loop_
_entity.id
_entity.type
_entity.pdbx_description
1 polymer ?
#
loop_
_entity_poly.entity_id
_entity_poly.type
_entity_poly.pdbx_seq_one_letter_code
_entity_poly.pdbx_strand_id
1 'polypeptide(L)'
;MNNDSSKQLSQAFRNPSTLKVANIPTVIDLKTGRPIILWRYIQAAFEKAKAILNGDSLVSFMIDENNNEVIPLRIAYHPGIVLDVIMETISIGEAVRLSQIHSAGKEESKDHDDRSNQTVSTSTIADNKNDQSLIIYPKTIPEVSPSSFMLTHNPLHNDSLLTIMSGQAIMKQSMDQNFELLKDEVTKNKELQHQIVHLQELQQQTGQQLLKKQEEILQAHQHNSQELLKKQNELQQLQEKQQHTSQELLRKQEELLTKQKEMKQMQQRALDRLVNLQTSVQAVLTQTYELHEYPIP
;
A
#
# COMPACT_ATOMS: atom_id res chain seq x y z
N MET A 1 8.11 25.21 21.01
CA MET A 1 7.89 24.52 19.72
C MET A 1 8.80 23.31 19.70
N ASN A 2 8.25 22.13 20.03
CA ASN A 2 9.01 20.90 20.10
C ASN A 2 9.28 20.44 18.67
N ASN A 3 10.51 20.59 18.19
CA ASN A 3 11.04 19.85 17.04
C ASN A 3 11.13 18.38 17.46
N ASP A 4 9.98 17.72 17.48
CA ASP A 4 9.89 16.29 17.65
C ASP A 4 10.52 15.68 16.41
N SER A 5 11.80 15.38 16.55
CA SER A 5 12.64 14.79 15.51
C SER A 5 12.15 13.37 15.33
N SER A 6 11.07 13.22 14.59
CA SER A 6 10.46 11.97 14.21
C SER A 6 11.56 11.13 13.59
N LYS A 7 12.13 10.22 14.40
CA LYS A 7 13.19 9.34 13.98
C LYS A 7 12.67 8.59 12.77
N GLN A 8 13.20 8.92 11.61
CA GLN A 8 12.79 8.30 10.36
C GLN A 8 13.04 6.80 10.49
N LEU A 9 11.97 6.02 10.48
CA LEU A 9 12.05 4.58 10.59
C LEU A 9 12.86 4.05 9.39
N SER A 10 13.87 3.25 9.66
CA SER A 10 14.75 2.66 8.66
C SER A 10 14.98 1.18 8.95
N GLN A 11 15.24 0.42 7.89
CA GLN A 11 15.55 -1.00 7.94
C GLN A 11 17.00 -1.23 7.56
N ALA A 12 17.70 -2.02 8.36
CA ALA A 12 19.05 -2.46 8.04
C ALA A 12 19.02 -3.63 7.05
N PHE A 13 19.85 -3.52 6.02
CA PHE A 13 20.11 -4.56 5.02
C PHE A 13 21.59 -4.84 4.95
N ARG A 14 21.98 -6.09 4.71
CA ARG A 14 23.37 -6.52 4.62
C ARG A 14 23.59 -7.31 3.33
N ASN A 15 24.73 -7.10 2.68
CA ASN A 15 25.21 -8.00 1.64
C ASN A 15 26.08 -9.08 2.29
N PRO A 16 25.72 -10.37 2.24
CA PRO A 16 26.47 -11.42 2.93
C PRO A 16 27.88 -11.62 2.37
N SER A 17 28.12 -11.32 1.08
CA SER A 17 29.43 -11.48 0.44
C SER A 17 30.41 -10.36 0.79
N THR A 18 29.92 -9.14 1.01
CA THR A 18 30.78 -7.96 1.28
C THR A 18 30.69 -7.46 2.71
N LEU A 19 29.74 -7.99 3.50
CA LEU A 19 29.36 -7.53 4.83
C LEU A 19 28.96 -6.04 4.91
N LYS A 20 28.74 -5.38 3.76
CA LYS A 20 28.27 -4.00 3.71
C LYS A 20 26.84 -3.93 4.24
N VAL A 21 26.62 -3.09 5.24
CA VAL A 21 25.31 -2.80 5.82
C VAL A 21 24.82 -1.42 5.36
N ALA A 22 23.55 -1.32 4.94
CA ALA A 22 22.91 -0.06 4.59
C ALA A 22 21.56 0.06 5.30
N ASN A 23 21.26 1.24 5.85
CA ASN A 23 19.97 1.56 6.42
C ASN A 23 19.09 2.25 5.39
N ILE A 24 17.99 1.62 5.02
CA ILE A 24 17.09 2.11 3.98
C ILE A 24 15.84 2.70 4.64
N PRO A 25 15.42 3.92 4.27
CA PRO A 25 14.25 4.56 4.86
C PRO A 25 12.96 3.79 4.52
N THR A 26 12.07 3.72 5.49
CA THR A 26 10.72 3.18 5.30
C THR A 26 9.77 4.29 4.80
N VAL A 27 8.71 3.86 4.12
CA VAL A 27 7.60 4.71 3.67
C VAL A 27 6.30 4.12 4.24
N ILE A 28 5.31 4.94 4.55
CA ILE A 28 3.99 4.44 4.96
C ILE A 28 3.18 4.10 3.71
N ASP A 29 2.72 2.84 3.60
CA ASP A 29 1.80 2.45 2.54
C ASP A 29 0.44 3.12 2.78
N LEU A 30 0.00 3.97 1.86
CA LEU A 30 -1.26 4.72 1.97
C LEU A 30 -2.49 3.81 2.05
N LYS A 31 -2.42 2.59 1.50
CA LYS A 31 -3.56 1.66 1.54
C LYS A 31 -3.68 0.94 2.88
N THR A 32 -2.55 0.49 3.44
CA THR A 32 -2.55 -0.37 4.63
C THR A 32 -2.20 0.38 5.92
N GLY A 33 -1.65 1.60 5.81
CA GLY A 33 -1.12 2.37 6.94
C GLY A 33 0.15 1.78 7.56
N ARG A 34 0.73 0.74 6.95
CA ARG A 34 1.89 0.02 7.49
C ARG A 34 3.20 0.55 6.90
N PRO A 35 4.31 0.53 7.66
CA PRO A 35 5.62 0.83 7.13
C PRO A 35 6.06 -0.26 6.14
N ILE A 36 6.53 0.18 4.98
CA ILE A 36 7.00 -0.64 3.86
C ILE A 36 8.36 -0.13 3.39
N ILE A 37 9.06 -0.98 2.62
CA ILE A 37 10.32 -0.62 1.98
C ILE A 37 10.16 -0.85 0.49
N LEU A 38 10.42 0.19 -0.30
CA LEU A 38 10.33 0.13 -1.75
C LEU A 38 11.55 -0.60 -2.33
N TRP A 39 11.31 -1.56 -3.21
CA TRP A 39 12.36 -2.36 -3.85
C TRP A 39 13.40 -1.50 -4.58
N ARG A 40 12.96 -0.41 -5.23
CA ARG A 40 13.86 0.55 -5.89
C ARG A 40 14.91 1.16 -4.96
N TYR A 41 14.60 1.36 -3.67
CA TYR A 41 15.57 1.89 -2.70
C TYR A 41 16.60 0.83 -2.30
N ILE A 42 16.17 -0.43 -2.26
CA ILE A 42 17.06 -1.58 -2.04
C ILE A 42 18.02 -1.73 -3.21
N GLN A 43 17.53 -1.67 -4.45
CA GLN A 43 18.37 -1.72 -5.65
C GLN A 43 19.34 -0.53 -5.75
N ALA A 44 18.95 0.66 -5.29
CA ALA A 44 19.83 1.82 -5.25
C ALA A 44 20.98 1.66 -4.22
N ALA A 45 20.72 1.01 -3.09
CA ALA A 45 21.73 0.73 -2.07
C ALA A 45 22.63 -0.47 -2.41
N PHE A 46 22.05 -1.46 -3.10
CA PHE A 46 22.65 -2.73 -3.50
C PHE A 46 22.41 -2.98 -4.99
N GLU A 47 23.34 -2.52 -5.81
CA GLU A 47 23.25 -2.63 -7.26
C GLU A 47 23.15 -4.10 -7.70
N LYS A 48 22.11 -4.48 -8.46
CA LYS A 48 21.82 -5.88 -8.86
C LYS A 48 21.29 -6.77 -7.71
N ALA A 49 20.67 -6.18 -6.69
CA ALA A 49 19.84 -6.93 -5.77
C ALA A 49 18.77 -7.74 -6.54
N LYS A 50 18.62 -9.02 -6.19
CA LYS A 50 17.70 -9.97 -6.85
C LYS A 50 16.67 -10.53 -5.88
N ALA A 51 17.08 -10.81 -4.64
CA ALA A 51 16.22 -11.36 -3.61
C ALA A 51 16.64 -10.88 -2.21
N ILE A 52 15.76 -11.09 -1.23
CA ILE A 52 16.00 -10.72 0.17
C ILE A 52 15.72 -11.94 1.05
N LEU A 53 16.62 -12.23 1.98
CA LEU A 53 16.49 -13.28 2.98
C LEU A 53 16.34 -12.68 4.39
N ASN A 54 15.58 -13.37 5.23
CA ASN A 54 15.53 -13.19 6.67
C ASN A 54 16.00 -14.49 7.33
N GLY A 55 17.29 -14.57 7.63
CA GLY A 55 17.95 -15.84 7.97
C GLY A 55 17.85 -16.80 6.77
N ASP A 56 17.21 -17.95 6.97
CA ASP A 56 17.04 -18.97 5.92
C ASP A 56 15.74 -18.81 5.11
N SER A 57 14.90 -17.82 5.43
CA SER A 57 13.60 -17.62 4.79
C SER A 57 13.63 -16.52 3.74
N LEU A 58 13.09 -16.79 2.55
CA LEU A 58 12.91 -15.79 1.50
C LEU A 58 11.82 -14.78 1.90
N VAL A 59 12.15 -13.48 1.82
CA VAL A 59 11.18 -12.40 2.05
C VAL A 59 10.41 -12.16 0.76
N SER A 60 9.14 -12.55 0.75
CA SER A 60 8.24 -12.33 -0.40
C SER A 60 7.90 -10.86 -0.59
N PHE A 61 7.70 -10.45 -1.85
CA PHE A 61 7.08 -9.16 -2.16
C PHE A 61 5.63 -9.14 -1.65
N MET A 62 5.14 -7.93 -1.36
CA MET A 62 3.73 -7.77 -0.99
C MET A 62 2.83 -8.10 -2.18
N ILE A 63 1.76 -8.83 -1.89
CA ILE A 63 0.75 -9.28 -2.85
C ILE A 63 -0.58 -8.64 -2.46
N ASP A 64 -1.39 -8.26 -3.45
CA ASP A 64 -2.73 -7.70 -3.24
C ASP A 64 -3.82 -8.79 -3.06
N GLU A 65 -5.06 -8.35 -2.87
CA GLU A 65 -6.23 -9.24 -2.72
C GLU A 65 -6.50 -10.13 -3.95
N ASN A 66 -5.96 -9.74 -5.11
CA ASN A 66 -6.11 -10.48 -6.37
C ASN A 66 -4.92 -11.43 -6.63
N ASN A 67 -4.06 -11.63 -5.64
CA ASN A 67 -2.85 -12.42 -5.74
C ASN A 67 -1.81 -11.88 -6.76
N ASN A 68 -1.83 -10.56 -7.04
CA ASN A 68 -0.84 -9.89 -7.89
C ASN A 68 0.19 -9.14 -7.05
N GLU A 69 1.43 -9.09 -7.53
CA GLU A 69 2.48 -8.28 -6.89
C GLU A 69 2.11 -6.80 -6.93
N VAL A 70 2.19 -6.13 -5.77
CA VAL A 70 1.76 -4.72 -5.72
C VAL A 70 2.84 -3.83 -6.33
N ILE A 71 2.46 -3.04 -7.34
CA ILE A 71 3.35 -2.07 -8.00
C ILE A 71 3.22 -0.69 -7.32
N PRO A 72 4.33 0.00 -6.99
CA PRO A 72 5.72 -0.44 -7.13
C PRO A 72 6.08 -1.56 -6.14
N LEU A 73 6.97 -2.47 -6.58
CA LEU A 73 7.44 -3.60 -5.79
C LEU A 73 7.95 -3.13 -4.43
N ARG A 74 7.50 -3.84 -3.39
CA ARG A 74 7.76 -3.48 -2.00
C ARG A 74 7.68 -4.70 -1.10
N ILE A 75 8.38 -4.62 0.02
CA ILE A 75 8.35 -5.61 1.10
C ILE A 75 7.87 -4.96 2.40
N ALA A 76 7.41 -5.80 3.33
CA ALA A 76 7.03 -5.35 4.67
C ALA A 76 8.28 -4.91 5.47
N TYR A 77 8.09 -3.98 6.41
CA TYR A 77 9.12 -3.60 7.37
C TYR A 77 9.28 -4.67 8.47
N HIS A 78 10.53 -5.02 8.81
CA HIS A 78 10.91 -6.03 9.79
C HIS A 78 11.75 -5.40 10.93
N PRO A 79 11.10 -4.83 11.97
CA PRO A 79 11.78 -4.06 13.00
C PRO A 79 12.82 -4.91 13.76
N GLY A 80 14.02 -4.35 13.95
CA GLY A 80 15.09 -4.96 14.75
C GLY A 80 15.85 -6.12 14.08
N ILE A 81 15.55 -6.42 12.82
CA ILE A 81 16.20 -7.50 12.06
C ILE A 81 17.10 -6.90 10.98
N VAL A 82 18.22 -7.55 10.66
CA VAL A 82 19.03 -7.21 9.48
C VAL A 82 18.69 -8.20 8.38
N LEU A 83 18.19 -7.70 7.25
CA LEU A 83 17.82 -8.55 6.11
C LEU A 83 19.01 -8.73 5.17
N ASP A 84 19.24 -9.96 4.70
CA ASP A 84 20.35 -10.26 3.79
C ASP A 84 19.91 -10.09 2.33
N VAL A 85 20.67 -9.31 1.55
CA VAL A 85 20.38 -9.02 0.14
C VAL A 85 21.19 -9.95 -0.74
N ILE A 86 20.50 -10.80 -1.50
CA ILE A 86 21.10 -11.68 -2.49
C ILE A 86 21.28 -10.88 -3.77
N MET A 87 22.55 -10.70 -4.13
CA MET A 87 22.96 -10.06 -5.36
C MET A 87 22.92 -11.06 -6.49
N GLU A 88 22.59 -10.62 -7.70
CA GLU A 88 22.90 -11.39 -8.89
C GLU A 88 24.41 -11.50 -9.00
N THR A 89 24.94 -12.64 -8.54
CA THR A 89 26.31 -13.00 -8.87
C THR A 89 26.34 -13.11 -10.37
N ILE A 90 27.07 -12.19 -11.01
CA ILE A 90 27.43 -12.37 -12.41
C ILE A 90 28.14 -13.72 -12.41
N SER A 91 27.48 -14.73 -12.97
CA SER A 91 28.12 -16.01 -13.21
C SER A 91 29.20 -15.72 -14.22
N ILE A 92 30.41 -15.40 -13.73
CA ILE A 92 31.61 -15.32 -14.54
C ILE A 92 31.96 -16.79 -14.87
N GLY A 93 31.12 -17.41 -15.69
CA GLY A 93 31.58 -18.51 -16.51
C GLY A 93 32.64 -17.93 -17.44
N GLU A 94 33.83 -18.54 -17.42
CA GLU A 94 34.97 -18.23 -18.31
C GLU A 94 35.99 -17.19 -17.83
N ALA A 95 36.43 -17.28 -16.57
CA ALA A 95 37.83 -16.96 -16.25
C ALA A 95 38.40 -17.94 -15.21
N VAL A 96 38.71 -19.14 -15.71
CA VAL A 96 39.88 -19.96 -15.32
C VAL A 96 40.01 -20.37 -13.85
N ARG A 97 39.73 -21.67 -13.61
CA ARG A 97 40.50 -22.60 -12.77
C ARG A 97 41.26 -22.01 -11.57
N LEU A 98 40.68 -22.14 -10.38
CA LEU A 98 41.41 -22.50 -9.16
C LEU A 98 40.53 -23.50 -8.39
N SER A 99 40.64 -24.79 -8.72
CA SER A 99 41.37 -25.80 -7.91
C SER A 99 40.73 -25.98 -6.51
N GLN A 100 39.90 -26.99 -6.27
CA GLN A 100 40.32 -28.39 -6.16
C GLN A 100 41.42 -28.62 -5.11
N ILE A 101 41.26 -28.05 -3.90
CA ILE A 101 41.94 -28.42 -2.63
C ILE A 101 40.94 -27.95 -1.54
N HIS A 102 40.17 -28.75 -0.79
CA HIS A 102 40.48 -29.67 0.32
C HIS A 102 39.19 -30.53 0.52
N SER A 103 39.16 -31.85 0.37
CA SER A 103 39.56 -32.91 1.33
C SER A 103 39.32 -32.63 2.82
N ALA A 104 38.29 -33.30 3.34
CA ALA A 104 38.17 -34.04 4.61
C ALA A 104 38.80 -33.51 5.92
N GLY A 105 37.97 -33.42 6.97
CA GLY A 105 38.35 -33.29 8.39
C GLY A 105 37.34 -32.40 9.15
N LYS A 106 36.31 -32.92 9.82
CA LYS A 106 36.27 -33.52 11.17
C LYS A 106 36.31 -32.49 12.32
N GLU A 107 35.23 -32.50 13.09
CA GLU A 107 35.09 -32.24 14.54
C GLU A 107 35.20 -30.83 15.17
N GLU A 108 34.10 -30.50 15.87
CA GLU A 108 33.97 -30.03 17.27
C GLU A 108 34.58 -28.73 17.83
N SER A 109 33.79 -28.20 18.79
CA SER A 109 34.08 -27.27 19.89
C SER A 109 34.11 -25.78 19.52
N LYS A 110 33.18 -24.96 20.04
CA LYS A 110 32.97 -24.43 21.41
C LYS A 110 33.88 -23.25 21.78
N ASP A 111 33.21 -22.26 22.35
CA ASP A 111 33.65 -21.24 23.29
C ASP A 111 34.31 -19.94 22.78
N HIS A 112 33.50 -18.89 22.91
CA HIS A 112 33.70 -17.66 23.70
C HIS A 112 34.82 -16.65 23.38
N ASP A 113 34.33 -15.40 23.40
CA ASP A 113 34.97 -14.12 23.74
C ASP A 113 36.03 -13.56 22.77
N ASP A 114 35.80 -12.34 22.25
CA ASP A 114 36.28 -11.10 22.88
C ASP A 114 36.07 -9.88 21.94
N ARG A 115 35.28 -8.91 22.42
CA ARG A 115 35.57 -7.46 22.54
C ARG A 115 36.31 -6.67 21.44
N SER A 116 35.78 -5.43 21.26
CA SER A 116 36.41 -4.20 20.72
C SER A 116 36.49 -4.10 19.18
N ASN A 117 36.38 -2.96 18.48
CA ASN A 117 36.42 -1.53 18.77
C ASN A 117 35.74 -0.74 17.62
N GLN A 118 35.09 0.36 17.99
CA GLN A 118 35.20 1.71 17.41
C GLN A 118 35.68 1.88 15.95
N THR A 119 34.86 2.51 15.09
CA THR A 119 35.34 3.61 14.22
C THR A 119 34.20 4.49 13.74
N VAL A 120 34.33 5.78 14.04
CA VAL A 120 33.50 6.90 13.60
C VAL A 120 33.90 7.26 12.17
N SER A 121 32.93 7.56 11.30
CA SER A 121 33.17 8.35 10.09
C SER A 121 31.96 9.23 9.81
N THR A 122 32.09 10.49 10.20
CA THR A 122 31.26 11.61 9.79
C THR A 122 31.59 11.98 8.34
N SER A 123 30.60 11.96 7.44
CA SER A 123 30.70 12.64 6.14
C SER A 123 29.54 13.61 5.96
N THR A 124 29.88 14.88 6.14
CA THR A 124 29.21 16.07 5.62
C THR A 124 29.17 16.01 4.09
N ILE A 125 28.04 16.35 3.46
CA ILE A 125 27.79 16.77 2.04
C ILE A 125 26.25 16.79 1.90
N ALA A 126 25.53 17.71 1.26
CA ALA A 126 25.69 19.06 0.77
C ALA A 126 24.27 19.49 0.37
N ASP A 127 23.89 20.74 0.67
CA ASP A 127 22.67 21.37 0.14
C ASP A 127 22.68 21.36 -1.39
N ASN A 128 21.57 20.97 -2.02
CA ASN A 128 21.34 21.30 -3.42
C ASN A 128 19.88 21.72 -3.65
N LYS A 129 19.70 23.03 -3.79
CA LYS A 129 18.49 23.68 -4.30
C LYS A 129 18.58 23.70 -5.83
N ASN A 130 17.51 23.33 -6.53
CA ASN A 130 17.24 23.79 -7.89
C ASN A 130 15.74 23.56 -8.19
N ASP A 131 14.95 24.63 -8.31
CA ASP A 131 14.60 25.33 -9.57
C ASP A 131 13.51 24.58 -10.35
N GLN A 132 12.26 25.05 -10.35
CA GLN A 132 11.67 26.17 -11.11
C GLN A 132 11.18 25.77 -12.52
N SER A 133 10.06 26.42 -12.88
CA SER A 133 9.41 26.54 -14.19
C SER A 133 8.38 25.46 -14.55
N LEU A 134 7.26 25.73 -15.23
CA LEU A 134 6.99 26.79 -16.21
C LEU A 134 5.45 27.00 -16.32
N ILE A 135 4.98 28.25 -16.25
CA ILE A 135 3.58 28.64 -16.53
C ILE A 135 3.48 29.03 -18.00
N ILE A 136 2.52 28.43 -18.73
CA ILE A 136 2.24 28.73 -20.14
C ILE A 136 0.96 29.58 -20.20
N TYR A 137 1.06 30.79 -20.77
CA TYR A 137 -0.09 31.60 -21.19
C TYR A 137 -0.24 31.55 -22.73
N PRO A 138 -1.48 31.49 -23.25
CA PRO A 138 -1.72 31.53 -24.68
C PRO A 138 -1.70 32.96 -25.25
N LYS A 139 -1.19 32.98 -26.48
CA LYS A 139 -0.88 34.08 -27.39
C LYS A 139 -2.14 34.70 -28.01
N THR A 140 -2.35 35.99 -27.80
CA THR A 140 -3.24 36.87 -28.58
C THR A 140 -2.52 37.36 -29.86
N ILE A 141 -3.28 38.01 -30.77
CA ILE A 141 -2.91 38.83 -31.97
C ILE A 141 -3.56 38.27 -33.27
N PRO A 142 -3.99 39.07 -34.28
CA PRO A 142 -4.36 40.51 -34.33
C PRO A 142 -5.72 40.83 -34.98
N GLU A 143 -6.12 42.07 -34.68
CA GLU A 143 -7.06 42.99 -35.34
C GLU A 143 -6.73 43.27 -36.81
N VAL A 144 -7.75 43.35 -37.67
CA VAL A 144 -7.64 43.58 -39.12
C VAL A 144 -8.18 44.98 -39.45
N SER A 145 -7.36 45.81 -40.08
CA SER A 145 -7.71 47.16 -40.54
C SER A 145 -8.42 47.16 -41.91
N PRO A 146 -9.31 48.13 -42.21
CA PRO A 146 -9.99 48.23 -43.49
C PRO A 146 -9.13 48.94 -44.55
N SER A 147 -8.93 48.30 -45.70
CA SER A 147 -8.27 48.91 -46.87
C SER A 147 -9.26 49.69 -47.74
N SER A 148 -8.88 50.95 -47.98
CA SER A 148 -9.46 51.90 -48.93
C SER A 148 -9.14 51.47 -50.37
N PHE A 149 -10.12 51.50 -51.28
CA PHE A 149 -9.88 51.35 -52.72
C PHE A 149 -10.41 52.56 -53.49
N MET A 150 -9.52 53.08 -54.33
CA MET A 150 -9.64 54.29 -55.14
C MET A 150 -10.54 54.10 -56.36
N LEU A 151 -11.32 55.13 -56.65
CA LEU A 151 -12.05 55.36 -57.90
C LEU A 151 -11.09 55.81 -59.00
N THR A 152 -11.04 55.09 -60.12
CA THR A 152 -10.44 55.57 -61.38
C THR A 152 -11.51 55.59 -62.46
N HIS A 153 -11.81 56.79 -62.96
CA HIS A 153 -12.66 57.05 -64.11
C HIS A 153 -11.93 56.71 -65.42
N ASN A 154 -12.66 56.18 -66.41
CA ASN A 154 -12.27 56.25 -67.82
C ASN A 154 -13.50 56.15 -68.74
N PRO A 155 -13.43 56.61 -70.01
CA PRO A 155 -14.50 57.35 -70.65
C PRO A 155 -15.32 56.55 -71.65
N LEU A 156 -16.49 57.12 -71.94
CA LEU A 156 -17.51 56.69 -72.89
C LEU A 156 -16.95 56.32 -74.26
N HIS A 157 -17.37 55.16 -74.76
CA HIS A 157 -17.43 54.88 -76.20
C HIS A 157 -18.77 54.27 -76.60
N ASN A 158 -19.28 54.76 -77.74
CA ASN A 158 -20.60 54.53 -78.31
C ASN A 158 -20.73 53.11 -78.88
N ASP A 159 -21.54 52.26 -78.24
CA ASP A 159 -22.09 51.00 -78.82
C ASP A 159 -23.45 50.65 -78.18
N SER A 160 -24.44 51.53 -78.39
CA SER A 160 -25.62 51.65 -77.52
C SER A 160 -26.86 50.82 -77.89
N LEU A 161 -26.83 49.95 -78.91
CA LEU A 161 -28.05 49.20 -79.30
C LEU A 161 -27.90 47.67 -79.38
N LEU A 162 -26.70 47.12 -79.60
CA LEU A 162 -26.46 45.67 -79.48
C LEU A 162 -26.32 45.21 -78.01
N THR A 163 -25.90 46.13 -77.12
CA THR A 163 -25.69 45.91 -75.68
C THR A 163 -27.00 45.63 -74.92
N ILE A 164 -28.12 46.24 -75.35
CA ILE A 164 -29.42 46.13 -74.66
C ILE A 164 -30.03 44.72 -74.83
N MET A 165 -29.88 44.10 -76.01
CA MET A 165 -30.38 42.72 -76.24
C MET A 165 -29.49 41.66 -75.59
N SER A 166 -28.17 41.89 -75.52
CA SER A 166 -27.27 41.02 -74.74
C SER A 166 -27.52 41.16 -73.23
N GLY A 167 -27.91 42.36 -72.76
CA GLY A 167 -28.18 42.64 -71.36
C GLY A 167 -29.33 41.83 -70.77
N GLN A 168 -30.40 41.57 -71.54
CA GLN A 168 -31.51 40.72 -71.08
C GLN A 168 -31.11 39.25 -70.93
N ALA A 169 -30.28 38.72 -71.84
CA ALA A 169 -29.79 37.35 -71.76
C ALA A 169 -28.80 37.17 -70.58
N ILE A 170 -27.90 38.14 -70.39
CA ILE A 170 -26.95 38.16 -69.27
C ILE A 170 -27.69 38.27 -67.92
N MET A 171 -28.73 39.09 -67.85
CA MET A 171 -29.52 39.25 -66.63
C MET A 171 -30.29 37.98 -66.26
N LYS A 172 -30.87 37.28 -67.25
CA LYS A 172 -31.53 35.99 -67.02
C LYS A 172 -30.54 34.92 -66.53
N GLN A 173 -29.39 34.80 -67.19
CA GLN A 173 -28.34 33.87 -66.77
C GLN A 173 -27.82 34.18 -65.35
N SER A 174 -27.68 35.47 -65.01
CA SER A 174 -27.30 35.90 -63.67
C SER A 174 -28.35 35.53 -62.63
N MET A 175 -29.64 35.69 -62.93
CA MET A 175 -30.71 35.27 -62.01
C MET A 175 -30.71 33.76 -61.81
N ASP A 176 -30.54 32.98 -62.87
CA ASP A 176 -30.48 31.52 -62.78
C ASP A 176 -29.26 31.05 -61.94
N GLN A 177 -28.11 31.69 -62.10
CA GLN A 177 -26.92 31.43 -61.26
C GLN A 177 -27.15 31.80 -59.79
N ASN A 178 -27.75 32.97 -59.53
CA ASN A 178 -28.06 33.40 -58.17
C ASN A 178 -29.11 32.48 -57.52
N PHE A 179 -30.06 31.96 -58.29
CA PHE A 179 -31.04 31.01 -57.80
C PHE A 179 -30.42 29.67 -57.43
N GLU A 180 -29.48 29.15 -58.23
CA GLU A 180 -28.78 27.91 -57.89
C GLU A 180 -27.90 28.10 -56.65
N LEU A 181 -27.19 29.24 -56.53
CA LEU A 181 -26.44 29.58 -55.32
C LEU A 181 -27.34 29.65 -54.07
N LEU A 182 -28.52 30.28 -54.19
CA LEU A 182 -29.48 30.36 -53.10
C LEU A 182 -29.99 28.98 -52.68
N LYS A 183 -30.21 28.08 -53.63
CA LYS A 183 -30.65 26.71 -53.38
C LYS A 183 -29.57 25.92 -52.63
N ASP A 184 -28.32 26.03 -53.05
CA ASP A 184 -27.18 25.44 -52.35
C ASP A 184 -27.07 25.99 -50.92
N GLU A 185 -27.24 27.30 -50.73
CA GLU A 185 -27.21 27.94 -49.42
C GLU A 185 -28.37 27.50 -48.51
N VAL A 186 -29.56 27.29 -49.05
CA VAL A 186 -30.70 26.72 -48.31
C VAL A 186 -30.43 25.28 -47.90
N THR A 187 -29.85 24.45 -48.77
CA THR A 187 -29.49 23.06 -48.41
C THR A 187 -28.43 23.02 -47.32
N LYS A 188 -27.40 23.87 -47.41
CA LYS A 188 -26.35 24.01 -46.40
C LYS A 188 -26.90 24.48 -45.06
N ASN A 189 -27.83 25.44 -45.06
CA ASN A 189 -28.52 25.87 -43.84
C ASN A 189 -29.36 24.76 -43.21
N LYS A 190 -30.02 23.93 -44.03
CA LYS A 190 -30.76 22.77 -43.54
C LYS A 190 -29.82 21.75 -42.89
N GLU A 191 -28.67 21.48 -43.51
CA GLU A 191 -27.65 20.59 -42.94
C GLU A 191 -27.09 21.14 -41.62
N LEU A 192 -26.80 22.43 -41.56
CA LEU A 192 -26.34 23.09 -40.34
C LEU A 192 -27.39 22.99 -39.20
N GLN A 193 -28.68 23.18 -39.52
CA GLN A 193 -29.75 22.97 -38.53
C GLN A 193 -29.78 21.53 -38.01
N HIS A 194 -29.63 20.53 -38.88
CA HIS A 194 -29.53 19.13 -38.45
C HIS A 194 -28.32 18.89 -37.55
N GLN A 195 -27.15 19.48 -37.86
CA GLN A 195 -25.96 19.36 -37.01
C GLN A 195 -26.16 20.00 -35.63
N ILE A 196 -26.83 21.15 -35.55
CA ILE A 196 -27.16 21.82 -34.28
C ILE A 196 -28.07 20.94 -33.42
N VAL A 197 -29.13 20.37 -34.00
CA VAL A 197 -30.05 19.49 -33.27
C VAL A 197 -29.33 18.24 -32.76
N HIS A 198 -28.50 17.61 -33.60
CA HIS A 198 -27.71 16.45 -33.21
C HIS A 198 -26.73 16.78 -32.07
N LEU A 199 -26.06 17.94 -32.14
CA LEU A 199 -25.16 18.38 -31.07
C LEU A 199 -25.92 18.61 -29.75
N GLN A 200 -27.11 19.19 -29.83
CA GLN A 200 -27.97 19.41 -28.67
C GLN A 200 -28.45 18.08 -28.05
N GLU A 201 -28.80 17.10 -28.86
CA GLU A 201 -29.17 15.75 -28.42
C GLU A 201 -27.99 15.05 -27.73
N LEU A 202 -26.79 15.12 -28.32
CA LEU A 202 -25.57 14.56 -27.73
C LEU A 202 -25.24 15.20 -26.37
N GLN A 203 -25.41 16.52 -26.26
CA GLN A 203 -25.22 17.24 -25.01
C GLN A 203 -26.23 16.80 -23.95
N GLN A 204 -27.49 16.63 -24.33
CA GLN A 204 -28.54 16.15 -23.42
C GLN A 204 -28.26 14.71 -22.96
N GLN A 205 -27.87 13.83 -23.88
CA GLN A 205 -27.53 12.44 -23.56
C GLN A 205 -26.33 12.36 -22.62
N THR A 206 -25.29 13.16 -22.87
CA THR A 206 -24.10 13.25 -22.01
C THR A 206 -24.47 13.74 -20.61
N GLY A 207 -25.36 14.74 -20.51
CA GLY A 207 -25.87 15.23 -19.22
C GLY A 207 -26.64 14.16 -18.44
N GLN A 208 -27.50 13.39 -19.11
CA GLN A 208 -28.26 12.30 -18.49
C GLN A 208 -27.35 11.16 -18.01
N GLN A 209 -26.34 10.79 -18.81
CA GLN A 209 -25.35 9.78 -18.41
C GLN A 209 -24.55 10.21 -17.19
N LEU A 210 -24.16 11.49 -17.12
CA LEU A 210 -23.44 12.03 -15.98
C LEU A 210 -24.28 11.97 -14.68
N LEU A 211 -25.56 12.34 -14.76
CA LEU A 211 -26.47 12.26 -13.63
C LEU A 211 -26.66 10.82 -13.15
N LYS A 212 -26.89 9.89 -14.09
CA LYS A 212 -27.01 8.46 -13.75
C LYS A 212 -25.76 7.93 -13.05
N LYS A 213 -24.57 8.28 -13.57
CA LYS A 213 -23.30 7.88 -12.96
C LYS A 213 -23.11 8.48 -11.56
N GLN A 214 -23.56 9.72 -11.35
CA GLN A 214 -23.52 10.36 -10.03
C GLN A 214 -24.43 9.66 -9.02
N GLU A 215 -25.63 9.25 -9.45
CA GLU A 215 -26.56 8.49 -8.62
C GLU A 215 -26.01 7.10 -8.24
N GLU A 216 -25.42 6.38 -9.21
CA GLU A 216 -24.78 5.08 -8.96
C GLU A 216 -23.64 5.20 -7.93
N ILE A 217 -22.83 6.25 -8.01
CA ILE A 217 -21.77 6.52 -7.02
C ILE A 217 -22.36 6.79 -5.63
N LEU A 218 -23.46 7.54 -5.54
CA LEU A 218 -24.11 7.83 -4.25
C LEU A 218 -24.71 6.57 -3.62
N GLN A 219 -25.36 5.72 -4.42
CA GLN A 219 -25.90 4.45 -3.96
C GLN A 219 -24.80 3.48 -3.52
N ALA A 220 -23.71 3.37 -4.28
CA ALA A 220 -22.56 2.55 -3.90
C ALA A 220 -21.92 3.06 -2.58
N HIS A 221 -21.81 4.38 -2.41
CA HIS A 221 -21.31 4.97 -1.17
C HIS A 221 -22.22 4.66 0.03
N GLN A 222 -23.54 4.74 -0.15
CA GLN A 222 -24.51 4.42 0.91
C GLN A 222 -24.44 2.93 1.29
N HIS A 223 -24.35 2.04 0.30
CA HIS A 223 -24.20 0.60 0.53
C HIS A 223 -22.92 0.30 1.32
N ASN A 224 -21.78 0.86 0.90
CA ASN A 224 -20.50 0.66 1.58
C ASN A 224 -20.52 1.18 3.03
N SER A 225 -21.22 2.29 3.29
CA SER A 225 -21.41 2.82 4.64
C SER A 225 -22.22 1.87 5.54
N GLN A 226 -23.28 1.26 5.01
CA GLN A 226 -24.06 0.25 5.74
C GLN A 226 -23.25 -1.02 6.03
N GLU A 227 -22.46 -1.48 5.06
CA GLU A 227 -21.59 -2.64 5.25
C GLU A 227 -20.52 -2.37 6.32
N LEU A 228 -19.95 -1.16 6.34
CA LEU A 228 -18.98 -0.76 7.35
C LEU A 228 -19.59 -0.75 8.76
N LEU A 229 -20.80 -0.21 8.91
CA LEU A 229 -21.54 -0.24 10.18
C LEU A 229 -21.81 -1.67 10.65
N LYS A 230 -22.18 -2.57 9.73
CA LYS A 230 -22.37 -3.99 10.06
C LYS A 230 -21.07 -4.63 10.55
N LYS A 231 -19.96 -4.41 9.85
CA LYS A 231 -18.63 -4.91 10.27
C LYS A 231 -18.19 -4.35 11.62
N GLN A 232 -18.50 -3.07 11.90
CA GLN A 232 -18.22 -2.45 13.19
C GLN A 232 -19.00 -3.14 14.32
N ASN A 233 -20.29 -3.43 14.11
CA ASN A 233 -21.13 -4.15 15.08
C ASN A 233 -20.64 -5.59 15.30
N GLU A 234 -20.27 -6.30 14.24
CA GLU A 234 -19.71 -7.66 14.35
C GLU A 234 -18.39 -7.67 15.14
N LEU A 235 -17.53 -6.68 14.91
CA LEU A 235 -16.27 -6.54 15.66
C LEU A 235 -16.52 -6.25 17.14
N GLN A 236 -17.51 -5.40 17.46
CA GLN A 236 -17.89 -5.12 18.85
C GLN A 236 -18.42 -6.39 19.56
N GLN A 237 -19.30 -7.15 18.90
CA GLN A 237 -19.80 -8.43 19.45
C GLN A 237 -18.68 -9.43 19.68
N LEU A 238 -17.71 -9.51 18.77
CA LEU A 238 -16.55 -10.39 18.91
C LEU A 238 -15.70 -9.99 20.13
N GLN A 239 -15.52 -8.69 20.36
CA GLN A 239 -14.80 -8.17 21.52
C GLN A 239 -15.53 -8.49 22.84
N GLU A 240 -16.85 -8.31 22.89
CA GLU A 240 -17.67 -8.67 24.06
C GLU A 240 -17.60 -10.17 24.35
N LYS A 241 -17.68 -11.01 23.30
CA LYS A 241 -17.54 -12.46 23.43
C LYS A 241 -16.16 -12.85 23.97
N GLN A 242 -15.08 -12.21 23.49
CA GLN A 242 -13.72 -12.46 23.97
C GLN A 242 -13.58 -12.08 25.45
N GLN A 243 -14.15 -10.94 25.87
CA GLN A 243 -14.17 -10.52 27.27
C GLN A 243 -14.94 -11.52 28.14
N HIS A 244 -16.12 -11.96 27.70
CA HIS A 244 -16.92 -12.95 28.41
C HIS A 244 -16.14 -14.27 28.59
N THR A 245 -15.53 -14.80 27.51
CA THR A 245 -14.72 -16.02 27.59
C THR A 245 -13.52 -15.86 28.53
N SER A 246 -12.87 -14.69 28.53
CA SER A 246 -11.78 -14.39 29.46
C SER A 246 -12.24 -14.37 30.91
N GLN A 247 -13.41 -13.80 31.20
CA GLN A 247 -13.99 -13.80 32.55
C GLN A 247 -14.37 -15.21 33.02
N GLU A 248 -14.94 -16.02 32.12
CA GLU A 248 -15.29 -17.41 32.43
C GLU A 248 -14.04 -18.25 32.75
N LEU A 249 -12.94 -18.03 32.01
CA LEU A 249 -11.65 -18.69 32.25
C LEU A 249 -11.10 -18.34 33.64
N LEU A 250 -11.11 -17.05 34.00
CA LEU A 250 -10.67 -16.58 35.32
C LEU A 250 -11.51 -17.22 36.43
N ARG A 251 -12.83 -17.27 36.26
CA ARG A 251 -13.73 -17.89 37.24
C ARG A 251 -13.42 -19.37 37.45
N LYS A 252 -13.15 -20.11 36.36
CA LYS A 252 -12.75 -21.53 36.43
C LYS A 252 -11.39 -21.71 37.11
N GLN A 253 -10.45 -20.79 36.89
CA GLN A 253 -9.14 -20.81 37.56
C GLN A 253 -9.28 -20.62 39.07
N GLU A 254 -10.11 -19.67 39.52
CA GLU A 254 -10.40 -19.45 40.94
C GLU A 254 -11.08 -20.66 41.59
N GLU A 255 -12.03 -21.29 40.90
CA GLU A 255 -12.69 -22.51 41.35
C GLU A 255 -11.70 -23.66 41.52
N LEU A 256 -10.79 -23.85 40.56
CA LEU A 256 -9.74 -24.87 40.63
C LEU A 256 -8.77 -24.61 41.79
N LEU A 257 -8.37 -23.36 42.00
CA LEU A 257 -7.51 -22.99 43.14
C LEU A 257 -8.21 -23.26 44.48
N THR A 258 -9.50 -22.97 44.57
CA THR A 258 -10.31 -23.23 45.76
C THR A 258 -10.37 -24.73 46.05
N LYS A 259 -10.68 -25.56 45.05
CA LYS A 259 -10.69 -27.02 45.16
C LYS A 259 -9.31 -27.58 45.54
N GLN A 260 -8.23 -27.03 44.98
CA GLN A 260 -6.86 -27.44 45.32
C GLN A 260 -6.55 -27.15 46.81
N LYS A 261 -6.99 -26.00 47.32
CA LYS A 261 -6.81 -25.63 48.74
C LYS A 261 -7.60 -26.56 49.66
N GLU A 262 -8.85 -26.85 49.34
CA GLU A 262 -9.69 -27.79 50.11
C GLU A 262 -9.08 -29.19 50.14
N MET A 263 -8.58 -29.67 48.99
CA MET A 263 -7.91 -30.96 48.89
C MET A 263 -6.65 -31.01 49.78
N LYS A 264 -5.82 -29.97 49.75
CA LYS A 264 -4.65 -29.87 50.63
C LYS A 264 -5.05 -29.88 52.10
N GLN A 265 -6.11 -29.16 52.46
CA GLN A 265 -6.61 -29.13 53.84
C GLN A 265 -7.13 -30.51 54.28
N MET A 266 -7.81 -31.23 53.39
CA MET A 266 -8.28 -32.59 53.64
C MET A 266 -7.12 -33.56 53.86
N GLN A 267 -6.08 -33.48 53.01
CA GLN A 267 -4.86 -34.27 53.17
C GLN A 267 -4.18 -33.99 54.51
N GLN A 268 -4.06 -32.72 54.91
CA GLN A 268 -3.48 -32.35 56.20
C GLN A 268 -4.27 -32.98 57.36
N ARG A 269 -5.60 -32.86 57.36
CA ARG A 269 -6.44 -33.49 58.40
C ARG A 269 -6.29 -35.01 58.45
N ALA A 270 -6.10 -35.66 57.30
CA ALA A 270 -5.86 -37.10 57.24
C ALA A 270 -4.50 -37.47 57.85
N LEU A 271 -3.44 -36.69 57.54
CA LEU A 271 -2.12 -36.85 58.16
C LEU A 271 -2.18 -36.63 59.68
N ASP A 272 -2.86 -35.59 60.14
CA ASP A 272 -3.02 -35.32 61.58
C ASP A 272 -3.74 -36.48 62.30
N ARG A 273 -4.75 -37.08 61.66
CA ARG A 273 -5.43 -38.27 62.18
C ARG A 273 -4.51 -39.49 62.24
N LEU A 274 -3.64 -39.69 61.25
CA LEU A 274 -2.66 -40.77 61.26
C LEU A 274 -1.66 -40.62 62.40
N VAL A 275 -1.17 -39.40 62.65
CA VAL A 275 -0.29 -39.10 63.79
C VAL A 275 -0.98 -39.43 65.11
N ASN A 276 -2.24 -39.02 65.29
CA ASN A 276 -3.00 -39.34 66.50
C ASN A 276 -3.18 -40.85 66.71
N LEU A 277 -3.45 -41.61 65.64
CA LEU A 277 -3.53 -43.07 65.70
C LEU A 277 -2.19 -43.70 66.07
N GLN A 278 -1.09 -43.24 65.47
CA GLN A 278 0.26 -43.73 65.78
C GLN A 278 0.61 -43.49 67.26
N THR A 279 0.35 -42.30 67.79
CA THR A 279 0.57 -41.96 69.20
C THR A 279 -0.27 -42.85 70.13
N SER A 280 -1.53 -43.11 69.77
CA SER A 280 -2.41 -44.00 70.54
C SER A 280 -1.89 -45.44 70.56
N VAL A 281 -1.50 -45.97 69.41
CA VAL A 281 -0.89 -47.31 69.29
C VAL A 281 0.39 -47.40 70.12
N GLN A 282 1.25 -46.37 70.07
CA GLN A 282 2.46 -46.34 70.88
C GLN A 282 2.17 -46.32 72.38
N ALA A 283 1.18 -45.54 72.83
CA ALA A 283 0.77 -45.49 74.24
C ALA A 283 0.25 -46.86 74.73
N VAL A 284 -0.57 -47.53 73.92
CA VAL A 284 -1.06 -48.88 74.23
C VAL A 284 0.11 -49.87 74.30
N LEU A 285 1.05 -49.82 73.35
CA LEU A 285 2.23 -50.68 73.36
C LEU A 285 3.06 -50.46 74.63
N THR A 286 3.40 -49.22 74.97
CA THR A 286 4.13 -48.89 76.21
C THR A 286 3.43 -49.45 77.44
N GLN A 287 2.11 -49.23 77.56
CA GLN A 287 1.32 -49.77 78.68
C GLN A 287 1.37 -51.30 78.74
N THR A 288 1.31 -51.99 77.59
CA THR A 288 1.44 -53.45 77.57
C THR A 288 2.83 -53.93 77.98
N TYR A 289 3.90 -53.23 77.60
CA TYR A 289 5.26 -53.57 78.03
C TYR A 289 5.46 -53.38 79.53
N GLU A 290 4.99 -52.26 80.10
CA GLU A 290 5.08 -51.98 81.54
C GLU A 290 4.37 -53.06 82.38
N LEU A 291 3.26 -53.62 81.88
CA LEU A 291 2.56 -54.73 82.52
C LEU A 291 3.36 -56.05 82.54
N HIS A 292 4.30 -56.25 81.60
CA HIS A 292 5.10 -57.47 81.53
C HIS A 292 6.40 -57.39 82.36
N GLU A 293 6.94 -56.20 82.63
CA GLU A 293 8.17 -56.04 83.42
C GLU A 293 7.98 -56.25 84.94
N TYR A 294 6.75 -56.17 85.44
CA TYR A 294 6.43 -56.39 86.86
C TYR A 294 5.44 -57.55 87.03
N PRO A 295 5.90 -58.82 87.01
CA PRO A 295 5.02 -59.94 87.31
C PRO A 295 4.49 -59.78 88.74
N ILE A 296 3.17 -59.84 88.88
CA ILE A 296 2.49 -59.81 90.18
C ILE A 296 3.01 -61.01 90.99
N PRO A 297 3.65 -60.78 92.16
CA PRO A 297 4.15 -61.85 93.03
C PRO A 297 3.03 -62.69 93.66
#